data_AF-A0A7C4EWC7-F1
#
_entry.id   AF-A0A7C4EWC7-F1
#
_cell.length_a   1.000
_cell.length_b   1.000
_cell.length_c   1.000
_cell.angle_alpha   90.00
_cell.angle_beta   90.00
_cell.angle_gamma   90.00
#
_symmetry.space_group_name_H-M   'P 1'
#
loop_
_entity.id
_entity.type
_entity.pdbx_description
1 polymer ?
#
loop_
_entity_poly.entity_id
_entity_poly.type
_entity_poly.pdbx_seq_one_letter_code
_entity_poly.pdbx_strand_id
1 'polypeptide(L)'
;MNKILRNFSQLLPVWVILAGVLGYFYPAFYLLWRNYNEWFFALTMVGVGAVLHPQDFRFIRRQPQIVFLGTLAQFLIMPALGFSIGYLLGLPRDLRLGLIVVGAVPGAMASNVISYL
;
A
#
# COMPACT_ATOMS: atom_id res chain seq x y z
N MET A 1 2.03 0.32 27.79
CA MET A 1 1.79 -0.14 26.39
C MET A 1 1.73 0.99 25.35
N ASN A 2 1.33 2.22 25.69
CA ASN A 2 0.85 3.20 24.68
C ASN A 2 1.90 4.12 24.03
N LYS A 3 3.08 4.34 24.63
CA LYS A 3 4.12 5.21 24.03
C LYS A 3 5.05 4.44 23.10
N ILE A 4 5.48 3.25 23.49
CA ILE A 4 6.43 2.44 22.72
C ILE A 4 5.83 1.98 21.39
N LEU A 5 4.61 1.45 21.41
CA LEU A 5 3.91 1.02 20.19
C LEU A 5 3.61 2.20 19.26
N ARG A 6 3.20 3.34 19.81
CA ARG A 6 2.96 4.56 19.02
C ARG A 6 4.23 5.08 18.38
N ASN A 7 5.33 5.16 19.12
CA ASN A 7 6.62 5.57 18.58
C ASN A 7 7.10 4.60 17.50
N PHE A 8 6.92 3.29 17.71
CA PHE A 8 7.26 2.27 16.74
C PHE A 8 6.48 2.45 15.42
N SER A 9 5.16 2.66 15.49
CA SER A 9 4.31 2.90 14.30
C SER A 9 4.65 4.21 13.58
N GLN A 10 5.01 5.26 14.32
CA GLN A 10 5.43 6.54 13.71
C GLN A 10 6.77 6.44 12.98
N LEU A 11 7.64 5.51 13.42
CA LEU A 11 8.94 5.23 12.79
C LEU A 11 8.84 4.22 11.64
N LEU A 12 7.64 3.82 11.22
CA LEU A 12 7.43 2.87 10.12
C LEU A 12 8.20 3.23 8.83
N PRO A 13 8.25 4.49 8.37
CA PRO A 13 9.07 4.84 7.20
C PRO A 13 10.57 4.55 7.40
N VAL A 14 11.09 4.78 8.61
CA VAL A 14 12.49 4.50 8.95
C VAL A 14 12.77 3.00 8.89
N TRP A 15 11.87 2.19 9.47
CA TRP A 15 11.99 0.74 9.42
C TRP A 15 11.92 0.18 8.00
N VAL A 16 11.05 0.73 7.14
CA VAL A 16 10.94 0.33 5.72
C VAL A 16 12.22 0.64 4.96
N ILE A 17 12.80 1.83 5.16
CA ILE A 17 14.07 2.21 4.51
C ILE A 17 15.20 1.29 5.01
N LEU A 18 15.31 1.07 6.32
CA LEU A 18 16.33 0.18 6.89
C LEU A 18 16.19 -1.25 6.34
N ALA A 19 14.97 -1.79 6.25
CA ALA A 19 14.73 -3.09 5.66
C ALA A 19 15.10 -3.13 4.16
N GLY A 20 14.82 -2.08 3.40
CA GLY A 20 15.24 -1.98 2.00
C GLY A 20 16.76 -1.99 1.84
N VAL A 21 17.47 -1.22 2.67
CA VAL A 21 18.94 -1.17 2.67
C VAL A 21 19.54 -2.53 3.06
N LEU A 22 19.03 -3.15 4.12
CA LEU A 22 19.48 -4.49 4.54
C LEU A 22 19.19 -5.55 3.46
N GLY A 23 18.05 -5.46 2.78
CA GLY A 23 17.71 -6.36 1.68
C GLY A 23 18.64 -6.23 0.48
N TYR A 24 19.15 -5.03 0.22
CA TYR A 24 20.14 -4.80 -0.83
C TYR A 24 21.51 -5.43 -0.47
N PHE A 25 21.98 -5.28 0.76
CA PHE A 25 23.30 -5.79 1.18
C PHE A 25 23.29 -7.29 1.56
N TYR A 26 22.19 -7.80 2.10
CA TYR A 26 22.06 -9.18 2.60
C TYR A 26 20.86 -9.90 1.97
N PRO A 27 20.88 -10.18 0.66
CA PRO A 27 19.74 -10.78 -0.05
C PRO A 27 19.45 -12.21 0.42
N ALA A 28 20.46 -12.96 0.86
CA ALA A 28 20.30 -14.33 1.34
C ALA A 28 19.34 -14.43 2.55
N PHE A 29 19.34 -13.40 3.41
CA PHE A 29 18.41 -13.33 4.53
C PHE A 29 16.96 -13.25 4.03
N TYR A 30 16.67 -12.39 3.05
CA TYR A 30 15.30 -12.21 2.53
C TYR A 30 14.81 -13.40 1.68
N LEU A 31 15.71 -14.11 1.00
CA LEU A 31 15.36 -15.30 0.22
C LEU A 31 14.85 -16.45 1.09
N LEU A 32 15.34 -16.58 2.34
CA LEU A 32 14.83 -17.55 3.32
C LEU A 32 13.34 -17.33 3.63
N TRP A 33 12.92 -16.06 3.65
CA TRP A 33 11.55 -15.67 3.99
C TRP A 33 10.61 -15.58 2.78
N ARG A 34 11.12 -15.82 1.56
CA ARG A 34 10.35 -15.65 0.31
C ARG A 34 9.02 -16.41 0.32
N ASN A 35 9.01 -17.64 0.82
CA ASN A 35 7.81 -18.49 0.86
C ASN A 35 6.79 -18.05 1.93
N TYR A 36 7.19 -17.19 2.87
CA TYR A 36 6.32 -16.66 3.92
C TYR A 36 5.75 -15.27 3.60
N ASN A 37 6.21 -14.62 2.52
CA ASN A 37 5.74 -13.28 2.13
C ASN A 37 4.21 -13.23 1.93
N GLU A 38 3.64 -14.26 1.30
CA GLU A 38 2.20 -14.36 1.09
C GLU A 38 1.43 -14.48 2.43
N TRP A 39 1.97 -15.24 3.38
CA TRP A 39 1.40 -15.37 4.72
C TRP A 39 1.46 -14.06 5.51
N PHE A 40 2.59 -13.35 5.44
CA PHE A 40 2.71 -12.03 6.07
C PHE A 40 1.74 -11.03 5.45
N PHE A 41 1.62 -11.01 4.12
CA PHE A 41 0.66 -10.17 3.43
C PHE A 41 -0.79 -10.50 3.85
N ALA A 42 -1.16 -11.78 3.85
CA ALA A 42 -2.48 -12.23 4.29
C ALA A 42 -2.77 -11.80 5.73
N LEU A 43 -1.81 -11.93 6.65
CA LEU A 43 -1.95 -11.50 8.04
C LEU A 43 -2.19 -9.99 8.14
N THR A 44 -1.48 -9.18 7.34
CA THR A 44 -1.72 -7.72 7.31
C THR A 44 -3.11 -7.38 6.78
N MET A 45 -3.60 -8.08 5.76
CA MET A 45 -4.94 -7.87 5.19
C MET A 45 -6.04 -8.29 6.17
N VAL A 46 -5.84 -9.36 6.94
CA VAL A 46 -6.74 -9.71 8.05
C VAL A 46 -6.74 -8.62 9.12
N GLY A 47 -5.58 -8.05 9.44
CA GLY A 47 -5.47 -6.92 10.36
C GLY A 47 -6.27 -5.69 9.89
N VAL A 48 -6.20 -5.36 8.59
CA VAL A 48 -7.03 -4.31 7.99
C VAL A 48 -8.53 -4.63 8.12
N GLY A 49 -8.91 -5.89 7.85
CA GLY A 49 -10.28 -6.38 7.99
C GLY A 49 -10.82 -6.30 9.42
N ALA A 50 -10.00 -6.63 10.41
CA ALA A 50 -10.40 -6.66 11.82
C ALA A 50 -10.73 -5.29 12.41
N VAL A 51 -10.22 -4.20 11.81
CA VAL A 51 -10.46 -2.81 12.26
C VAL A 51 -11.71 -2.21 11.60
N LEU A 52 -12.27 -2.84 10.56
CA LEU A 52 -13.47 -2.37 9.88
C LEU A 52 -14.73 -2.63 10.72
N HIS A 53 -15.56 -1.60 10.88
CA HIS A 53 -16.85 -1.72 11.53
C HIS A 53 -17.99 -1.69 10.50
N PRO A 54 -19.11 -2.41 10.73
CA PRO A 54 -20.30 -2.35 9.86
C PRO A 54 -20.85 -0.92 9.67
N GLN A 55 -20.54 -0.03 10.60
CA GLN A 55 -20.95 1.38 10.57
C GLN A 55 -20.24 2.18 9.48
N ASP A 56 -19.01 1.81 9.11
CA ASP A 56 -18.20 2.49 8.09
C ASP A 56 -18.86 2.35 6.70
N PHE A 57 -19.53 1.22 6.47
CA PHE A 57 -20.30 0.96 5.24
C PHE A 57 -21.56 1.83 5.12
N ARG A 58 -22.02 2.47 6.21
CA ARG A 58 -23.17 3.38 6.13
C ARG A 58 -22.87 4.62 5.30
N PHE A 59 -21.62 5.09 5.31
CA PHE A 59 -21.19 6.21 4.47
C PHE A 59 -21.32 5.87 2.98
N ILE A 60 -20.88 4.66 2.61
CA ILE A 60 -21.00 4.13 1.25
C ILE A 60 -22.46 4.14 0.78
N ARG A 61 -23.39 3.73 1.65
CA ARG A 61 -24.82 3.71 1.32
C ARG A 61 -25.45 5.10 1.27
N ARG A 62 -24.96 6.06 2.05
CA ARG A 62 -25.48 7.44 2.08
C ARG A 62 -25.00 8.28 0.90
N GLN A 63 -23.77 8.09 0.45
CA GLN A 63 -23.15 8.87 -0.62
C GLN A 63 -22.45 7.97 -1.65
N PRO A 64 -23.18 7.06 -2.34
CA PRO A 64 -22.59 6.10 -3.25
C PRO A 64 -21.90 6.75 -4.45
N GLN A 65 -22.40 7.90 -4.91
CA GLN A 65 -21.81 8.63 -6.04
C GLN A 65 -20.37 9.09 -5.74
N ILE A 66 -20.12 9.57 -4.52
CA ILE A 66 -18.81 10.08 -4.11
C ILE A 66 -17.82 8.92 -3.98
N VAL A 67 -18.23 7.82 -3.36
CA VAL A 67 -17.39 6.62 -3.24
C VAL A 67 -17.06 6.02 -4.61
N PHE A 68 -18.05 5.96 -5.51
CA PHE A 68 -17.84 5.48 -6.86
C PHE A 68 -16.87 6.37 -7.65
N LEU A 69 -17.05 7.69 -7.59
CA LEU A 69 -16.15 8.64 -8.24
C LEU A 69 -14.73 8.55 -7.68
N GLY A 70 -14.56 8.43 -6.36
CA GLY A 70 -13.25 8.26 -5.74
C GLY A 70 -12.57 6.95 -6.15
N THR A 71 -13.34 5.86 -6.22
CA THR A 71 -12.85 4.55 -6.69
C THR A 71 -12.46 4.62 -8.16
N LEU A 72 -13.29 5.21 -9.01
CA LEU A 72 -13.01 5.39 -10.43
C LEU A 72 -11.77 6.27 -10.64
N ALA A 73 -11.64 7.37 -9.90
CA ALA A 73 -10.46 8.22 -9.93
C ALA A 73 -9.20 7.45 -9.51
N GLN A 74 -9.26 6.66 -8.44
CA GLN A 74 -8.13 5.84 -7.98
C GLN A 74 -7.66 4.87 -9.07
N PHE A 75 -8.58 4.11 -9.67
CA PHE A 75 -8.24 3.08 -10.66
C PHE A 75 -8.03 3.61 -12.08
N LEU A 76 -8.37 4.86 -12.37
CA LEU A 76 -8.02 5.50 -13.64
C LEU A 76 -6.73 6.30 -13.53
N ILE A 77 -6.65 7.19 -12.54
CA ILE A 77 -5.57 8.17 -12.44
C ILE A 77 -4.27 7.47 -12.05
N MET A 78 -4.25 6.63 -11.02
CA MET A 78 -2.99 6.01 -10.56
C MET A 78 -2.35 5.08 -11.61
N PRO A 79 -3.09 4.18 -12.28
CA PRO A 79 -2.53 3.37 -13.36
C PRO A 79 -2.13 4.19 -14.58
N ALA A 80 -2.93 5.20 -14.96
CA ALA A 80 -2.60 6.07 -16.09
C ALA A 80 -1.34 6.88 -15.83
N LEU A 81 -1.12 7.36 -14.60
CA LEU A 81 0.12 8.01 -14.19
C LEU A 81 1.29 7.03 -14.23
N GLY A 82 1.14 5.81 -13.70
CA GLY A 82 2.17 4.77 -13.77
C GLY A 82 2.57 4.44 -15.22
N PHE A 83 1.60 4.32 -16.12
CA PHE A 83 1.81 4.16 -17.55
C PHE A 83 2.57 5.36 -18.14
N SER A 84 2.05 6.57 -17.93
CA SER A 84 2.60 7.80 -18.51
C SER A 84 4.03 8.04 -18.07
N ILE A 85 4.31 7.94 -16.76
CA ILE A 85 5.65 8.08 -16.18
C ILE A 85 6.58 7.00 -16.74
N GLY A 86 6.11 5.75 -16.81
CA GLY A 86 6.91 4.65 -17.34
C GLY A 86 7.35 4.86 -18.78
N TYR A 87 6.47 5.40 -19.64
CA TYR A 87 6.79 5.72 -21.03
C TYR A 87 7.66 6.98 -21.16
N LEU A 88 7.34 8.06 -20.42
CA LEU A 88 8.08 9.32 -20.47
C LEU A 88 9.54 9.15 -20.01
N LEU A 89 9.79 8.30 -19.02
CA LEU A 89 11.13 7.99 -18.52
C LEU A 89 11.85 6.91 -19.34
N GLY A 90 11.23 6.36 -20.38
CA GLY A 90 11.84 5.32 -21.23
C GLY A 90 12.21 4.04 -20.48
N LEU A 91 11.46 3.69 -19.42
CA LEU A 91 11.82 2.55 -18.57
C LEU A 91 11.78 1.21 -19.33
N PRO A 92 12.64 0.23 -18.97
CA PRO A 92 12.54 -1.14 -19.45
C PRO A 92 11.14 -1.73 -19.25
N ARG A 93 10.76 -2.69 -20.10
CA ARG A 93 9.41 -3.27 -20.11
C ARG A 93 9.00 -3.81 -18.73
N ASP A 94 9.92 -4.47 -18.02
CA ASP A 94 9.63 -5.09 -16.73
C ASP A 94 9.36 -4.04 -15.64
N LEU A 95 10.14 -2.96 -15.62
CA LEU A 95 9.94 -1.85 -14.67
C LEU A 95 8.67 -1.06 -14.96
N ARG A 96 8.33 -0.85 -16.25
CA ARG A 96 7.06 -0.23 -16.62
C ARG A 96 5.87 -1.05 -16.16
N LEU A 97 5.90 -2.36 -16.37
CA LEU A 97 4.84 -3.26 -15.90
C LEU A 97 4.73 -3.22 -14.38
N GLY A 98 5.85 -3.26 -13.66
CA GLY A 98 5.85 -3.10 -12.20
C GLY A 98 5.22 -1.79 -11.75
N LEU A 99 5.55 -0.67 -12.40
CA LEU A 99 5.01 0.65 -12.07
C LEU A 99 3.49 0.75 -12.31
N ILE A 100 3.01 0.19 -13.42
CA ILE A 100 1.57 0.15 -13.74
C ILE A 100 0.83 -0.73 -12.72
N VAL A 101 1.38 -1.90 -12.38
CA VAL A 101 0.79 -2.81 -11.38
C VAL A 101 0.70 -2.13 -10.02
N VAL A 102 1.77 -1.45 -9.57
CA VAL A 102 1.76 -0.69 -8.31
C VAL A 102 0.67 0.38 -8.31
N GLY A 103 0.49 1.11 -9.42
CA GLY A 103 -0.59 2.09 -9.56
C GLY A 103 -2.00 1.49 -9.60
N ALA A 104 -2.13 0.21 -9.98
CA ALA A 104 -3.41 -0.49 -10.06
C ALA A 104 -3.82 -1.19 -8.76
N VAL A 105 -2.95 -1.24 -7.75
CA VAL A 105 -3.30 -1.77 -6.43
C VAL A 105 -4.18 -0.75 -5.68
N PRO A 106 -5.23 -1.18 -4.96
CA PRO A 106 -6.04 -0.27 -4.15
C PRO A 106 -5.19 0.46 -3.09
N GLY A 107 -5.61 1.67 -2.73
CA GLY A 107 -4.95 2.47 -1.70
C GLY A 107 -4.91 1.74 -0.35
N ALA A 108 -3.76 1.82 0.33
CA ALA A 108 -3.57 1.23 1.66
C ALA A 108 -4.09 2.15 2.78
N MET A 109 -4.42 1.57 3.94
CA MET A 109 -4.93 2.24 5.15
C MET A 109 -4.08 3.42 5.68
N ALA A 110 -2.83 3.56 5.22
CA ALA A 110 -2.00 4.72 5.51
C ALA A 110 -2.67 6.04 5.07
N SER A 111 -3.46 6.02 3.99
CA SER A 111 -4.20 7.20 3.52
C SER A 111 -5.21 7.73 4.54
N ASN A 112 -5.83 6.85 5.35
CA ASN A 112 -6.80 7.25 6.36
C ASN A 112 -6.12 7.99 7.52
N VAL A 113 -4.89 7.60 7.87
CA VAL A 113 -4.09 8.32 8.88
C VAL A 113 -3.67 9.69 8.35
N ILE A 114 -3.24 9.76 7.09
CA ILE A 114 -2.81 11.02 6.47
C ILE A 114 -4.00 11.97 6.27
N SER A 115 -5.17 11.47 5.90
CA SER A 115 -6.38 12.29 5.73
C SER A 115 -6.97 12.78 7.05
N TYR A 116 -6.57 12.19 8.18
CA TYR A 116 -6.97 12.60 9.52
C TYR A 116 -6.06 13.72 10.09
N LEU A 117 -4.85 13.87 9.55
CA LEU A 117 -3.92 14.95 9.89
C LEU A 117 -4.30 16.24 9.17
#